data_AF-A0A6J1P8I4-F1
#
_entry.id   AF-A0A6J1P8I4-F1
#
_cell.length_a   1.000
_cell.length_b   1.000
_cell.length_c   1.000
_cell.angle_alpha   90.00
_cell.angle_beta   90.00
_cell.angle_gamma   90.00
#
_symmetry.space_group_name_H-M   'P 1'
#
loop_
_entity.id
_entity.type
_entity.pdbx_description
1 polymer ?
#
loop_
_entity_poly.entity_id
_entity_poly.type
_entity_poly.pdbx_seq_one_letter_code
_entity_poly.pdbx_strand_id
1 'polypeptide(L)'
;MALKAYEDACMRAELFGQPKPDKEEFLSKHKHLDIVEFEEVDIKSTENTAMLNDDIKETSGALKELNTILTSTQTKLNRMRGVCGSVTNFFRIKLAAKDNLSYSSEPSYIGQTNYDKDYVAPKNDVGFNTGLGPEDNEMTPRAERVKQNGGDINAALADLEKMEVVENSSLLGKAAVIDHRKQVSSQMSRLDNMILQADRAEASLSSQNKQMRSFLR
;
A
#
# COMPACT_ATOMS: atom_id res chain seq x y z
N MET A 1 29.26 -15.68 7.60
CA MET A 1 29.59 -16.77 8.56
C MET A 1 31.06 -17.23 8.48
N ALA A 2 32.01 -16.34 8.17
CA ALA A 2 33.40 -16.73 7.91
C ALA A 2 34.13 -17.43 9.08
N LEU A 3 33.80 -17.10 10.34
CA LEU A 3 34.36 -17.79 11.52
C LEU A 3 33.89 -19.25 11.63
N LYS A 4 32.63 -19.53 11.29
CA LYS A 4 32.06 -20.88 11.34
C LYS A 4 32.60 -21.75 10.21
N ALA A 5 32.81 -21.16 9.03
CA ALA A 5 33.49 -21.81 7.91
C ALA A 5 34.96 -22.14 8.23
N TYR A 6 35.64 -21.25 8.97
CA TYR A 6 36.99 -21.50 9.47
C TYR A 6 37.03 -22.63 10.51
N GLU A 7 36.08 -22.66 11.45
CA GLU A 7 35.96 -23.76 12.42
C GLU A 7 35.72 -25.11 11.72
N ASP A 8 34.84 -25.17 10.73
CA ASP A 8 34.60 -26.39 9.95
C ASP A 8 35.85 -26.82 9.16
N ALA A 9 36.57 -25.87 8.57
CA ALA A 9 37.84 -26.14 7.89
C ALA A 9 38.90 -26.68 8.87
N CYS A 10 38.93 -26.19 10.10
CA CYS A 10 39.82 -26.70 11.15
C CYS A 10 39.43 -28.12 11.58
N MET A 11 38.14 -28.41 11.77
CA MET A 11 37.67 -29.76 12.09
C MET A 11 37.98 -30.75 10.96
N ARG A 12 37.82 -30.30 9.71
CA ARG A 12 38.16 -31.09 8.53
C ARG A 12 39.66 -31.40 8.47
N ALA A 13 40.51 -30.40 8.68
CA ALA A 13 41.96 -30.59 8.69
C ALA A 13 42.40 -31.59 9.77
N GLU A 14 41.78 -31.52 10.96
CA GLU A 14 42.04 -32.47 12.05
C GLU A 14 41.62 -33.91 11.70
N LEU A 15 40.46 -34.08 11.07
CA LEU A 15 39.95 -35.38 10.62
C LEU A 15 40.84 -36.04 9.56
N PHE A 16 41.39 -35.24 8.63
CA PHE A 16 42.24 -35.71 7.55
C PHE A 16 43.74 -35.69 7.88
N GLY A 17 44.13 -35.32 9.11
CA GLY A 17 45.53 -35.24 9.53
C GLY A 17 46.35 -34.17 8.79
N GLN A 18 45.68 -33.15 8.25
CA GLN A 18 46.30 -32.05 7.53
C GLN A 18 46.67 -30.90 8.50
N PRO A 19 47.67 -30.07 8.16
CA PRO A 19 47.99 -28.89 8.96
C PRO A 19 46.78 -27.93 9.01
N LYS A 20 46.51 -27.39 10.20
CA LYS A 20 45.39 -26.45 10.40
C LYS A 20 45.62 -25.21 9.54
N PRO A 21 44.62 -24.78 8.75
CA PRO A 21 44.75 -23.58 7.92
C PRO A 21 44.92 -22.32 8.80
N ASP A 22 45.76 -21.40 8.33
CA ASP A 22 45.98 -20.13 9.02
C ASP A 22 44.73 -19.25 8.97
N LYS A 23 44.39 -18.62 10.09
CA LYS A 23 43.11 -17.93 10.29
C LYS A 23 43.00 -16.67 9.45
N GLU A 24 44.04 -15.84 9.44
CA GLU A 24 44.03 -14.58 8.70
C GLU A 24 44.04 -14.81 7.20
N GLU A 25 44.83 -15.78 6.73
CA GLU A 25 44.89 -16.15 5.32
C GLU A 25 43.56 -16.76 4.82
N PHE A 26 42.92 -17.59 5.64
CA PHE A 26 41.63 -18.20 5.32
C PHE A 26 40.51 -17.15 5.26
N LEU A 27 40.42 -16.27 6.26
CA LEU A 27 39.43 -15.20 6.28
C LEU A 27 39.61 -14.22 5.11
N SER A 28 40.86 -13.91 4.75
CA SER A 28 41.15 -13.04 3.61
C SER A 28 40.74 -13.69 2.27
N LYS A 29 41.03 -14.98 2.07
CA LYS A 29 40.62 -15.72 0.86
C LYS A 29 39.10 -15.90 0.77
N HIS A 30 38.41 -16.01 1.90
CA HIS A 30 36.96 -16.24 1.96
C HIS A 30 36.15 -14.97 2.27
N LYS A 31 36.75 -13.78 2.18
CA LYS A 31 36.05 -12.49 2.36
C LYS A 31 34.87 -12.32 1.38
N HIS A 32 34.99 -12.90 0.18
CA HIS A 32 33.93 -12.91 -0.83
C HIS A 32 32.68 -13.69 -0.40
N LEU A 33 32.79 -14.70 0.48
CA LEU A 33 31.64 -15.46 0.98
C LEU A 33 30.74 -14.61 1.87
N ASP A 34 31.31 -13.73 2.69
CA ASP A 34 30.49 -12.82 3.50
C ASP A 34 29.78 -11.77 2.61
N ILE A 35 30.38 -11.34 1.48
CA ILE A 35 29.76 -10.38 0.55
C ILE A 35 28.58 -11.02 -0.19
N VAL A 36 28.77 -12.22 -0.77
CA VAL A 36 27.71 -12.94 -1.48
C VAL A 36 26.55 -13.29 -0.56
N GLU A 37 26.81 -13.65 0.70
CA GLU A 37 25.77 -13.93 1.70
C GLU A 37 24.97 -12.67 2.04
N PHE A 38 25.64 -11.52 2.22
CA PHE A 38 24.96 -10.24 2.46
C PHE A 38 24.04 -9.85 1.30
N GLU A 39 24.51 -10.00 0.06
CA GLU A 39 23.69 -9.75 -1.14
C GLU A 39 22.50 -10.71 -1.21
N GLU A 40 22.69 -12.01 -0.95
CA GLU A 40 21.59 -12.98 -0.97
C GLU A 40 20.54 -12.71 0.10
N VAL A 41 20.96 -12.33 1.32
CA VAL A 41 20.05 -11.99 2.42
C VAL A 41 19.28 -10.70 2.10
N ASP A 42 19.93 -9.68 1.55
CA ASP A 42 19.27 -8.44 1.15
C ASP A 42 18.28 -8.68 -0.02
N ILE A 43 18.64 -9.51 -1.01
CA ILE A 43 17.74 -9.90 -2.11
C ILE A 43 16.52 -10.65 -1.56
N LYS A 44 16.71 -11.64 -0.69
CA LYS A 44 15.59 -12.38 -0.07
C LYS A 44 14.71 -11.48 0.79
N SER A 45 15.30 -10.54 1.54
CA SER A 45 14.55 -9.59 2.36
C SER A 45 13.73 -8.65 1.50
N THR A 46 14.32 -8.10 0.44
CA THR A 46 13.63 -7.21 -0.50
C THR A 46 12.50 -7.94 -1.24
N GLU A 47 12.71 -9.18 -1.70
CA GLU A 47 11.67 -10.01 -2.31
C GLU A 47 10.49 -10.25 -1.35
N ASN A 48 10.78 -10.67 -0.11
CA ASN A 48 9.75 -10.85 0.92
C ASN A 48 8.97 -9.56 1.19
N THR A 49 9.65 -8.41 1.28
CA THR A 49 8.96 -7.12 1.47
C THR A 49 8.12 -6.71 0.26
N ALA A 50 8.53 -7.09 -0.96
CA ALA A 50 7.75 -6.83 -2.17
C ALA A 50 6.47 -7.68 -2.18
N MET A 51 6.56 -8.98 -1.86
CA MET A 51 5.39 -9.85 -1.73
C MET A 51 4.41 -9.33 -0.67
N LEU A 52 4.90 -8.96 0.52
CA LEU A 52 4.07 -8.37 1.58
C LEU A 52 3.38 -7.07 1.15
N ASN A 53 4.01 -6.28 0.28
CA ASN A 53 3.43 -5.03 -0.21
C ASN A 53 2.17 -5.28 -1.06
N ASP A 54 2.19 -6.32 -1.89
CA ASP A 54 1.07 -6.67 -2.76
C ASP A 54 -0.10 -7.21 -1.94
N ASP A 55 0.16 -8.05 -0.93
CA ASP A 55 -0.86 -8.52 0.02
C ASP A 55 -1.51 -7.35 0.78
N ILE A 56 -0.72 -6.40 1.27
CA ILE A 56 -1.21 -5.18 1.94
C ILE A 56 -2.06 -4.34 0.98
N LYS A 57 -1.70 -4.30 -0.30
CA LYS A 57 -2.44 -3.53 -1.31
C LYS A 57 -3.78 -4.17 -1.63
N GLU A 58 -3.82 -5.49 -1.79
CA GLU A 58 -5.05 -6.26 -2.04
C GLU A 58 -6.02 -6.10 -0.86
N THR A 59 -5.54 -6.36 0.36
CA THR A 59 -6.34 -6.23 1.59
C THR A 59 -6.83 -4.80 1.83
N SER A 60 -6.01 -3.79 1.54
CA SER A 60 -6.43 -2.38 1.59
C SER A 60 -7.54 -2.06 0.59
N GLY A 61 -7.48 -2.63 -0.62
CA GLY A 61 -8.54 -2.51 -1.63
C GLY A 61 -9.86 -3.11 -1.14
N ALA A 62 -9.81 -4.34 -0.63
CA ALA A 62 -10.96 -5.03 -0.08
C ALA A 62 -11.63 -4.26 1.09
N LEU A 63 -10.83 -3.66 1.99
CA LEU A 63 -11.36 -2.84 3.10
C LEU A 63 -12.03 -1.54 2.63
N LYS A 64 -11.55 -0.92 1.55
CA LYS A 64 -12.20 0.26 0.94
C LYS A 64 -13.55 -0.12 0.32
N GLU A 65 -13.60 -1.23 -0.39
CA GLU A 65 -14.84 -1.76 -0.96
C GLU A 65 -15.86 -2.09 0.13
N LEU A 66 -15.42 -2.75 1.20
CA LEU A 66 -16.25 -3.04 2.36
C LEU A 66 -16.83 -1.77 2.97
N ASN A 67 -16.01 -0.74 3.21
CA ASN A 67 -16.50 0.56 3.69
C ASN A 67 -17.52 1.21 2.75
N THR A 68 -17.34 1.06 1.44
CA THR A 68 -18.29 1.54 0.42
C THR A 68 -19.62 0.79 0.51
N ILE A 69 -19.58 -0.54 0.63
CA ILE A 69 -20.76 -1.38 0.82
C ILE A 69 -21.50 -0.97 2.09
N LEU A 70 -20.79 -0.79 3.21
CA LEU A 70 -21.41 -0.37 4.46
C LEU A 70 -22.07 1.00 4.34
N THR A 71 -21.46 1.95 3.64
CA THR A 71 -22.07 3.28 3.41
C THR A 71 -23.35 3.16 2.57
N SER A 72 -23.34 2.33 1.54
CA SER A 72 -24.52 2.02 0.73
C SER A 72 -25.62 1.35 1.56
N THR A 73 -25.27 0.38 2.41
CA THR A 73 -26.20 -0.31 3.30
C THR A 73 -26.81 0.65 4.32
N GLN A 74 -26.02 1.52 4.96
CA GLN A 74 -26.56 2.53 5.87
C GLN A 74 -27.53 3.50 5.16
N THR A 75 -27.23 3.88 3.91
CA THR A 75 -28.13 4.70 3.10
C THR A 75 -29.46 3.98 2.84
N LYS A 76 -29.41 2.68 2.51
CA LYS A 76 -30.60 1.85 2.33
C LYS A 76 -31.40 1.69 3.64
N LEU A 77 -30.73 1.49 4.77
CA LEU A 77 -31.38 1.43 6.09
C LEU A 77 -32.06 2.75 6.45
N ASN A 78 -31.42 3.89 6.17
CA ASN A 78 -32.02 5.20 6.39
C ASN A 78 -33.27 5.41 5.53
N ARG A 79 -33.23 4.97 4.25
CA ARG A 79 -34.41 5.00 3.37
C ARG A 79 -35.52 4.08 3.89
N MET A 80 -35.19 2.86 4.33
CA MET A 80 -36.16 1.96 4.96
C MET A 80 -36.78 2.58 6.21
N ARG A 81 -35.99 3.23 7.06
CA ARG A 81 -36.50 3.97 8.22
C ARG A 81 -37.49 5.05 7.83
N GLY A 82 -37.22 5.80 6.75
CA GLY A 82 -38.14 6.81 6.22
C GLY A 82 -39.43 6.22 5.65
N VAL A 83 -39.33 5.12 4.91
CA VAL A 83 -40.48 4.46 4.27
C VAL A 83 -41.35 3.71 5.30
N CYS A 84 -40.75 2.97 6.24
CA CYS A 84 -41.45 2.36 7.37
C CYS A 84 -41.97 3.39 8.36
N GLY A 85 -41.27 4.51 8.59
CA GLY A 85 -41.78 5.62 9.39
C GLY A 85 -43.03 6.25 8.78
N SER A 86 -43.05 6.45 7.46
CA SER A 86 -44.22 6.95 6.72
C SER A 86 -45.35 5.93 6.69
N VAL A 87 -45.08 4.65 6.40
CA VAL A 87 -46.11 3.60 6.27
C VAL A 87 -46.65 3.13 7.62
N THR A 88 -45.81 2.98 8.64
CA THR A 88 -46.25 2.64 10.01
C THR A 88 -46.95 3.83 10.67
N ASN A 89 -46.51 5.08 10.45
CA ASN A 89 -47.33 6.24 10.86
C ASN A 89 -48.60 6.32 10.04
N PHE A 90 -48.60 6.02 8.74
CA PHE A 90 -49.81 6.04 7.92
C PHE A 90 -50.82 4.97 8.36
N PHE A 91 -50.37 3.74 8.66
CA PHE A 91 -51.22 2.70 9.23
C PHE A 91 -51.67 3.04 10.65
N ARG A 92 -50.78 3.59 11.51
CA ARG A 92 -51.13 4.00 12.87
C ARG A 92 -52.11 5.19 12.87
N ILE A 93 -51.94 6.17 11.97
CA ILE A 93 -52.86 7.31 11.77
C ILE A 93 -54.18 6.83 11.17
N LYS A 94 -54.18 5.93 10.18
CA LYS A 94 -55.43 5.35 9.64
C LYS A 94 -56.18 4.47 10.63
N LEU A 95 -55.48 3.73 11.49
CA LEU A 95 -56.09 2.91 12.54
C LEU A 95 -56.62 3.80 13.68
N ALA A 96 -55.86 4.81 14.10
CA ALA A 96 -56.29 5.79 15.10
C ALA A 96 -57.43 6.72 14.60
N ALA A 97 -57.46 7.03 13.30
CA ALA A 97 -58.53 7.80 12.67
C ALA A 97 -59.84 7.01 12.54
N LYS A 98 -59.82 5.68 12.71
CA LYS A 98 -61.04 4.86 12.76
C LYS A 98 -61.76 4.95 14.10
N ASP A 99 -61.04 5.31 15.16
CA ASP A 99 -61.60 5.42 16.53
C ASP A 99 -61.86 6.87 16.96
N ASN A 100 -61.38 7.88 16.22
CA ASN A 100 -61.65 9.30 16.51
C ASN A 100 -62.09 10.04 15.25
N LEU A 101 -63.36 9.86 14.87
CA LEU A 101 -64.05 10.80 13.97
C LEU A 101 -64.35 12.10 14.75
N SER A 102 -63.32 12.89 15.02
CA SER A 102 -63.49 14.29 15.41
C SER A 102 -62.99 15.16 14.26
N TYR A 103 -63.96 15.67 13.51
CA TYR A 103 -63.83 16.64 12.45
C TYR A 103 -63.06 17.88 12.95
N SER A 104 -61.79 18.01 12.56
CA SER A 104 -61.05 19.25 12.64
C SER A 104 -60.24 19.37 11.36
N SER A 105 -60.76 20.23 10.49
CA SER A 105 -60.18 20.62 9.22
C SER A 105 -58.92 21.46 9.46
N GLU A 106 -57.76 20.92 9.15
CA GLU A 106 -56.61 21.69 8.66
C GLU A 106 -55.55 20.74 8.05
N PRO A 107 -55.21 20.87 6.76
CA PRO A 107 -54.12 20.10 6.17
C PRO A 107 -52.78 20.79 6.52
N SER A 108 -52.03 20.23 7.47
CA SER A 108 -50.65 20.66 7.72
C SER A 108 -49.75 20.21 6.56
N TYR A 109 -49.51 21.13 5.63
CA TYR A 109 -48.54 21.03 4.55
C TYR A 109 -47.12 21.01 5.14
N ILE A 110 -46.51 19.82 5.23
CA ILE A 110 -45.08 19.67 5.49
C ILE A 110 -44.46 19.09 4.22
N GLY A 111 -43.88 19.96 3.41
CA GLY A 111 -43.28 19.57 2.14
C GLY A 111 -42.70 20.72 1.34
N GLN A 112 -41.62 21.34 1.84
CA GLN A 112 -40.70 22.11 1.00
C GLN A 112 -39.26 21.69 1.35
N THR A 113 -38.73 20.73 0.61
CA THR A 113 -37.28 20.57 0.50
C THR A 113 -36.80 21.65 -0.47
N ASN A 114 -36.13 22.68 0.05
CA ASN A 114 -35.45 23.70 -0.75
C ASN A 114 -34.29 23.05 -1.51
N TYR A 115 -34.55 22.53 -2.71
CA TYR A 115 -33.51 22.00 -3.62
C TYR A 115 -32.81 23.09 -4.44
N ASP A 116 -33.15 24.36 -4.23
CA ASP A 116 -32.76 25.47 -5.11
C ASP A 116 -31.70 26.41 -4.51
N LYS A 117 -31.23 26.16 -3.28
CA LYS A 117 -30.28 27.05 -2.59
C LYS A 117 -28.84 26.57 -2.50
N ASP A 118 -28.56 25.33 -2.89
CA ASP A 118 -27.20 24.74 -2.79
C ASP A 118 -26.62 24.32 -4.16
N TYR A 119 -27.21 24.76 -5.27
CA TYR A 119 -26.61 24.54 -6.61
C TYR A 119 -25.46 25.52 -6.85
N VAL A 120 -24.23 25.07 -6.62
CA VAL A 120 -23.01 25.76 -7.07
C VAL A 120 -22.62 25.21 -8.43
N ALA A 121 -22.74 26.04 -9.47
CA ALA A 121 -22.25 25.69 -10.80
C ALA A 121 -20.72 25.46 -10.78
N PRO A 122 -20.19 24.41 -11.44
CA PRO A 122 -18.75 24.23 -11.55
C PRO A 122 -18.16 25.38 -12.38
N LYS A 123 -17.25 26.14 -11.77
CA LYS A 123 -16.39 27.08 -12.49
C LYS A 123 -15.35 26.27 -13.27
N ASN A 124 -15.42 26.34 -14.60
CA ASN A 124 -14.36 25.85 -15.47
C ASN A 124 -13.15 26.77 -15.38
N ASP A 125 -12.29 26.53 -14.40
CA ASP A 125 -10.93 27.07 -14.35
C ASP A 125 -9.97 25.95 -13.95
N VAL A 126 -9.78 24.98 -14.84
CA VAL A 126 -8.58 24.14 -14.85
C VAL A 126 -8.28 23.81 -16.30
N GLY A 127 -7.22 24.43 -16.84
CA GLY A 127 -6.68 24.08 -18.15
C GLY A 127 -6.20 22.64 -18.14
N PHE A 128 -6.74 21.84 -19.04
CA PHE A 128 -6.26 20.50 -19.34
C PHE A 128 -6.24 20.33 -20.87
N ASN A 129 -5.04 20.05 -21.38
CA ASN A 129 -4.70 19.56 -22.73
C ASN A 129 -4.79 20.57 -23.90
N THR A 130 -3.83 21.49 -23.96
CA THR A 130 -3.29 21.97 -25.25
C THR A 130 -1.88 21.43 -25.40
N GLY A 131 -1.73 20.25 -26.01
CA GLY A 131 -0.41 19.63 -26.17
C GLY A 131 -0.47 18.19 -26.70
N LEU A 132 -1.29 17.95 -27.71
CA LEU A 132 -1.26 16.71 -28.50
C LEU A 132 -1.46 17.09 -29.97
N GLY A 133 -0.56 17.95 -30.46
CA GLY A 133 -0.43 18.22 -31.88
C GLY A 133 0.39 17.10 -32.54
N PRO A 134 0.20 16.85 -33.85
CA PRO A 134 0.93 15.82 -34.60
C PRO A 134 2.44 16.11 -34.79
N GLU A 135 2.99 17.09 -34.08
CA GLU A 135 4.38 17.52 -34.13
C GLU A 135 5.16 17.21 -32.82
N ASP A 136 4.51 16.61 -31.80
CA ASP A 136 5.19 16.15 -30.57
C ASP A 136 5.96 14.85 -30.82
N ASN A 137 7.14 14.98 -31.42
CA ASN A 137 8.17 13.94 -31.45
C ASN A 137 8.89 13.85 -30.10
N GLU A 138 8.17 13.48 -29.03
CA GLU A 138 8.79 13.05 -27.78
C GLU A 138 9.06 11.55 -27.80
N MET A 139 10.08 11.14 -28.56
CA MET A 139 10.77 9.88 -28.30
C MET A 139 12.26 10.05 -28.61
N THR A 140 13.02 10.14 -27.52
CA THR A 140 14.48 10.10 -27.37
C THR A 140 15.25 11.41 -27.59
N PRO A 141 15.95 11.94 -26.56
CA PRO A 141 17.17 12.68 -26.84
C PRO A 141 18.16 11.68 -27.41
N ARG A 142 18.51 11.86 -28.69
CA ARG A 142 19.65 11.20 -29.33
C ARG A 142 20.90 11.54 -28.51
N ALA A 143 21.27 10.63 -27.61
CA ALA A 143 22.56 10.67 -26.94
C ALA A 143 23.64 10.88 -28.00
N GLU A 144 24.47 11.90 -27.80
CA GLU A 144 25.67 12.10 -28.57
C GLU A 144 26.40 10.75 -28.64
N ARG A 145 26.77 10.34 -29.86
CA ARG A 145 27.63 9.17 -30.02
C ARG A 145 28.94 9.49 -29.31
N VAL A 146 29.05 9.02 -28.06
CA VAL A 146 30.32 8.93 -27.35
C VAL A 146 31.23 8.15 -28.29
N LYS A 147 32.25 8.82 -28.81
CA LYS A 147 33.36 8.14 -29.48
C LYS A 147 33.87 7.12 -28.48
N GLN A 148 33.62 5.84 -28.75
CA GLN A 148 34.34 4.76 -28.10
C GLN A 148 35.77 4.86 -28.62
N ASN A 149 36.57 5.71 -27.98
CA ASN A 149 38.01 5.62 -28.08
C ASN A 149 38.35 4.22 -27.57
N GLY A 150 38.99 3.41 -28.43
CA GLY A 150 39.42 2.06 -28.09
C GLY A 150 40.08 2.08 -26.72
N GLY A 151 39.53 1.29 -25.81
CA GLY A 151 39.93 1.30 -24.41
C GLY A 151 41.40 0.96 -24.29
N ASP A 152 42.22 1.94 -23.92
CA ASP A 152 43.57 1.69 -23.45
C ASP A 152 43.48 0.72 -22.27
N ILE A 153 44.32 -0.31 -22.26
CA ILE A 153 44.37 -1.32 -21.18
C ILE A 153 44.54 -0.64 -19.82
N ASN A 154 45.27 0.48 -19.79
CA ASN A 154 45.47 1.28 -18.58
C ASN A 154 44.21 2.03 -18.14
N ALA A 155 43.34 2.43 -19.07
CA ALA A 155 42.05 3.03 -18.74
C ALA A 155 41.07 1.97 -18.23
N ALA A 156 41.08 0.77 -18.80
CA ALA A 156 40.33 -0.37 -18.28
C ALA A 156 40.83 -0.80 -16.90
N LEU A 157 42.14 -0.75 -16.65
CA LEU A 157 42.72 -1.03 -15.33
C LEU A 157 42.28 0.00 -14.28
N ALA A 158 42.30 1.29 -14.62
CA ALA A 158 41.85 2.35 -13.72
C ALA A 158 40.33 2.28 -13.47
N ASP A 159 39.55 1.80 -14.44
CA ASP A 159 38.11 1.61 -14.30
C ASP A 159 37.80 0.37 -13.43
N LEU A 160 38.56 -0.72 -13.59
CA LEU A 160 38.50 -1.90 -12.72
C LEU A 160 38.90 -1.58 -11.29
N GLU A 161 39.97 -0.80 -11.09
CA GLU A 161 40.39 -0.32 -9.76
C GLU A 161 39.31 0.57 -9.14
N LYS A 162 38.64 1.43 -9.93
CA LYS A 162 37.49 2.21 -9.47
C LYS A 162 36.30 1.34 -9.09
N MET A 163 35.99 0.30 -9.86
CA MET A 163 34.91 -0.64 -9.53
C MET A 163 35.23 -1.46 -8.28
N GLU A 164 36.47 -1.89 -8.10
CA GLU A 164 36.94 -2.59 -6.90
C GLU A 164 36.86 -1.68 -5.65
N VAL A 165 37.13 -0.38 -5.78
CA VAL A 165 36.96 0.60 -4.69
C VAL A 165 35.47 0.87 -4.40
N VAL A 166 34.59 0.77 -5.40
CA VAL A 166 33.13 0.88 -5.21
C VAL A 166 32.53 -0.39 -4.59
N GLU A 167 33.07 -1.57 -4.91
CA GLU A 167 32.74 -2.86 -4.28
C GLU A 167 33.14 -2.91 -2.80
N ASN A 168 34.18 -2.18 -2.40
CA ASN A 168 34.56 -2.03 -1.01
C ASN A 168 33.61 -1.10 -0.22
N SER A 169 32.43 -1.63 0.12
CA SER A 169 32.00 -1.78 1.53
C SER A 169 31.12 -0.74 2.26
N SER A 170 30.52 0.28 1.64
CA SER A 170 29.61 1.13 2.46
C SER A 170 28.46 1.85 1.75
N LEU A 171 28.62 2.32 0.51
CA LEU A 171 27.60 3.20 -0.08
C LEU A 171 26.43 2.44 -0.71
N LEU A 172 26.68 1.32 -1.37
CA LEU A 172 25.64 0.45 -1.93
C LEU A 172 24.76 -0.17 -0.84
N GLY A 173 25.37 -0.77 0.18
CA GLY A 173 24.64 -1.32 1.34
C GLY A 173 23.86 -0.25 2.10
N LYS A 174 24.42 0.95 2.33
CA LYS A 174 23.69 2.03 3.02
C LYS A 174 22.48 2.53 2.22
N ALA A 175 22.63 2.70 0.91
CA ALA A 175 21.52 3.15 0.07
C ALA A 175 20.39 2.12 0.03
N ALA A 176 20.72 0.83 -0.16
CA ALA A 176 19.75 -0.26 -0.14
C ALA A 176 19.06 -0.41 1.23
N VAL A 177 19.82 -0.32 2.33
CA VAL A 177 19.26 -0.36 3.70
C VAL A 177 18.33 0.83 3.98
N ILE A 178 18.68 2.04 3.50
CA ILE A 178 17.81 3.21 3.63
C ILE A 178 16.51 3.01 2.83
N ASP A 179 16.59 2.42 1.64
CA ASP A 179 15.42 2.16 0.81
C ASP A 179 14.50 1.09 1.42
N HIS A 180 15.07 -0.02 1.89
CA HIS A 180 14.34 -1.05 2.64
C HIS A 180 13.65 -0.47 3.87
N ARG A 181 14.34 0.39 4.63
CA ARG A 181 13.74 1.08 5.79
C ARG A 181 12.57 1.97 5.38
N LYS A 182 12.67 2.70 4.27
CA LYS A 182 11.57 3.51 3.74
C LYS A 182 10.40 2.62 3.34
N GLN A 183 10.65 1.54 2.61
CA GLN A 183 9.60 0.59 2.21
C GLN A 183 8.87 0.00 3.42
N VAL A 184 9.60 -0.50 4.43
CA VAL A 184 9.01 -1.03 5.67
C VAL A 184 8.20 0.05 6.41
N SER A 185 8.72 1.28 6.51
CA SER A 185 7.97 2.37 7.15
C SER A 185 6.66 2.71 6.42
N SER A 186 6.67 2.68 5.08
CA SER A 186 5.47 2.92 4.27
C SER A 186 4.44 1.80 4.42
N GLN A 187 4.89 0.55 4.52
CA GLN A 187 4.04 -0.61 4.79
C GLN A 187 3.41 -0.52 6.18
N MET A 188 4.18 -0.10 7.19
CA MET A 188 3.68 0.13 8.54
C MET A 188 2.56 1.18 8.54
N SER A 189 2.78 2.33 7.90
CA SER A 189 1.74 3.35 7.78
C SER A 189 0.50 2.86 7.02
N ARG A 190 0.64 1.96 6.05
CA ARG A 190 -0.51 1.33 5.38
C ARG A 190 -1.26 0.39 6.31
N LEU A 191 -0.55 -0.42 7.10
CA LEU A 191 -1.15 -1.29 8.12
C LEU A 191 -1.95 -0.46 9.14
N ASP A 192 -1.40 0.65 9.63
CA ASP A 192 -2.12 1.56 10.54
C ASP A 192 -3.42 2.07 9.92
N ASN A 193 -3.38 2.47 8.64
CA ASN A 193 -4.58 2.89 7.91
C ASN A 193 -5.59 1.74 7.73
N MET A 194 -5.13 0.51 7.52
CA MET A 194 -6.01 -0.65 7.41
C MET A 194 -6.67 -0.99 8.75
N ILE A 195 -5.94 -0.88 9.86
CA ILE A 195 -6.50 -1.07 11.21
C ILE A 195 -7.62 -0.06 11.44
N LEU A 196 -7.38 1.23 11.17
CA LEU A 196 -8.41 2.27 11.30
C LEU A 196 -9.63 2.01 10.40
N GLN A 197 -9.41 1.53 9.17
CA GLN A 197 -10.50 1.17 8.26
C GLN A 197 -11.29 -0.05 8.73
N ALA A 198 -10.62 -1.04 9.30
CA ALA A 198 -11.22 -2.24 9.85
C ALA A 198 -12.07 -1.92 11.10
N ASP A 199 -11.56 -1.10 12.02
CA ASP A 199 -12.30 -0.66 13.21
C ASP A 199 -13.58 0.09 12.82
N ARG A 200 -13.47 1.00 11.85
CA ARG A 200 -14.64 1.73 11.33
C ARG A 200 -15.66 0.79 10.69
N ALA A 201 -15.18 -0.19 9.93
CA ALA A 201 -16.01 -1.20 9.31
C ALA A 201 -16.74 -2.07 10.34
N GLU A 202 -16.05 -2.52 11.38
CA GLU A 202 -16.62 -3.32 12.47
C GLU A 202 -17.71 -2.55 13.21
N ALA A 203 -17.42 -1.31 13.61
CA ALA A 203 -18.39 -0.46 14.31
C ALA A 203 -19.65 -0.21 13.46
N SER A 204 -19.46 0.03 12.16
CA SER A 204 -20.56 0.26 11.21
C SER A 204 -21.38 -1.02 10.98
N LEU A 205 -20.75 -2.17 10.79
CA LEU A 205 -21.42 -3.48 10.68
C LEU A 205 -22.27 -3.79 11.92
N SER A 206 -21.70 -3.63 13.11
CA SER A 206 -22.41 -3.88 14.37
C SER A 206 -23.64 -2.98 14.52
N SER A 207 -23.49 -1.68 14.22
CA SER A 207 -24.60 -0.71 14.24
C SER A 207 -25.69 -1.05 13.22
N GLN A 208 -25.30 -1.36 11.98
CA GLN A 208 -26.24 -1.71 10.91
C GLN A 208 -27.01 -3.00 11.24
N ASN A 209 -26.32 -4.02 11.76
CA ASN A 209 -26.95 -5.25 12.23
C ASN A 209 -27.98 -4.99 13.33
N LYS A 210 -27.67 -4.11 14.28
CA LYS A 210 -28.61 -3.70 15.33
C LYS A 210 -29.84 -3.00 14.75
N GLN A 211 -29.65 -2.08 13.80
CA GLN A 211 -30.75 -1.38 13.11
C GLN A 211 -31.62 -2.37 12.32
N MET A 212 -31.02 -3.28 11.55
CA MET A 212 -31.74 -4.32 10.81
C MET A 212 -32.60 -5.19 11.72
N ARG A 213 -32.05 -5.65 12.85
CA ARG A 213 -32.81 -6.43 13.85
C ARG A 213 -33.98 -5.65 14.42
N SER A 214 -33.87 -4.33 14.57
CA SER A 214 -34.98 -3.50 15.06
C SER A 214 -36.13 -3.38 14.06
N PHE A 215 -35.89 -3.51 12.75
CA PHE A 215 -36.94 -3.52 11.73
C PHE A 215 -37.70 -4.85 11.64
N LEU A 216 -37.12 -5.93 12.15
CA LEU A 216 -37.71 -7.27 12.14
C LEU A 216 -38.52 -7.60 13.40
N ARG A 217 -38.47 -6.73 14.42
CA ARG A 217 -39.31 -6.80 15.61
C ARG A 217 -40.52 -5.88 15.44
#